data_AF-A0A944D3T0-F1
#
_entry.id   AF-A0A944D3T0-F1
#
_cell.length_a   1.000
_cell.length_b   1.000
_cell.length_c   1.000
_cell.angle_alpha   90.00
_cell.angle_beta   90.00
_cell.angle_gamma   90.00
#
_symmetry.space_group_name_H-M   'P 1'
#
loop_
_entity.id
_entity.type
_entity.pdbx_description
1 polymer ?
#
loop_
_entity_poly.entity_id
_entity_poly.type
_entity_poly.pdbx_seq_one_letter_code
_entity_poly.pdbx_strand_id
1 'polypeptide(L)'
;DVYKRQAVDGHINQAELVVLNRFSNKLGISEQEYAEVMKKENKYPIDPASSAQARLERLYDLFKIVFADHNIDEEEAALVLKYAIGLGYSESDAQKLIKRSTEIFTGRFSFEEYQSLL
;
A
#
# COMPACT_ATOMS: atom_id res chain seq x y z
N ASP A 1 -9.79 -1.62 -23.28
CA ASP A 1 -9.16 -1.34 -21.99
C ASP A 1 -10.24 -1.25 -20.91
N VAL A 2 -10.53 -2.37 -20.26
CA VAL A 2 -11.72 -2.57 -19.39
C VAL A 2 -11.64 -1.67 -18.15
N TYR A 3 -10.42 -1.44 -17.65
CA TYR A 3 -10.13 -0.64 -16.46
C TYR A 3 -10.31 0.86 -16.68
N LYS A 4 -10.02 1.35 -17.90
CA LYS A 4 -10.27 2.74 -18.28
C LYS A 4 -11.74 3.13 -18.16
N ARG A 5 -12.68 2.20 -18.33
CA ARG A 5 -14.13 2.47 -18.24
C ARG A 5 -14.59 2.64 -16.79
N GLN A 6 -14.04 1.87 -15.85
CA GLN A 6 -14.37 2.01 -14.44
C GLN A 6 -13.83 3.31 -13.82
N ALA A 7 -12.74 3.85 -14.35
CA ALA A 7 -12.24 5.17 -13.96
C ALA A 7 -13.19 6.33 -14.37
N VAL A 8 -14.11 6.10 -15.32
CA VAL A 8 -15.06 7.12 -15.79
C VAL A 8 -16.34 7.14 -14.95
N ASP A 9 -16.69 6.03 -14.28
CA ASP A 9 -17.87 5.92 -13.40
C ASP A 9 -17.73 6.67 -12.06
N GLY A 10 -16.63 7.43 -11.88
CA GLY A 10 -16.48 8.41 -10.79
C GLY A 10 -15.92 7.87 -9.47
N HIS A 11 -15.55 6.59 -9.41
CA HIS A 11 -15.05 5.95 -8.18
C HIS A 11 -13.52 5.90 -8.05
N ILE A 12 -12.77 5.96 -9.17
CA ILE A 12 -11.30 5.88 -9.20
C ILE A 12 -10.80 6.82 -10.31
N ASN A 13 -9.87 7.74 -10.03
CA ASN A 13 -9.33 8.62 -11.08
C ASN A 13 -8.18 7.97 -11.89
N GLN A 14 -7.76 8.58 -13.00
CA GLN A 14 -6.71 8.01 -13.85
C GLN A 14 -5.37 7.79 -13.14
N ALA A 15 -5.01 8.68 -12.21
CA ALA A 15 -3.78 8.53 -11.43
C ALA A 15 -3.86 7.32 -10.49
N GLU A 16 -4.99 7.13 -9.80
CA GLU A 16 -5.23 5.95 -8.95
C GLU A 16 -5.24 4.64 -9.74
N LEU A 17 -5.69 4.67 -11.00
CA LEU A 17 -5.70 3.47 -11.84
C LEU A 17 -4.29 3.03 -12.25
N VAL A 18 -3.40 3.98 -12.61
CA VAL A 18 -1.99 3.71 -12.94
C VAL A 18 -1.28 3.04 -11.77
N VAL A 19 -1.59 3.54 -10.58
CA VAL A 19 -1.09 3.08 -9.29
C VAL A 19 -1.53 1.66 -8.97
N LEU A 20 -2.84 1.39 -9.05
CA LEU A 20 -3.39 0.05 -8.81
C LEU A 20 -2.88 -0.97 -9.83
N ASN A 21 -2.64 -0.55 -11.07
CA ASN A 21 -2.00 -1.38 -12.10
C ASN A 21 -0.54 -1.68 -11.76
N ARG A 22 0.23 -0.72 -11.22
CA ARG A 22 1.62 -0.97 -10.77
C ARG A 22 1.64 -1.99 -9.62
N PHE A 23 0.72 -1.85 -8.67
CA PHE A 23 0.60 -2.77 -7.53
C PHE A 23 0.20 -4.18 -7.94
N SER A 24 -0.82 -4.34 -8.80
CA SER A 24 -1.21 -5.67 -9.28
C SER A 24 -0.07 -6.37 -10.00
N ASN A 25 0.70 -5.64 -10.81
CA ASN A 25 1.91 -6.16 -11.45
C ASN A 25 2.98 -6.58 -10.43
N LYS A 26 3.29 -5.74 -9.42
CA LYS A 26 4.26 -6.10 -8.35
C LYS A 26 3.78 -7.29 -7.50
N LEU A 27 2.47 -7.42 -7.30
CA LEU A 27 1.84 -8.47 -6.49
C LEU A 27 1.63 -9.79 -7.26
N GLY A 28 1.89 -9.81 -8.57
CA GLY A 28 1.59 -10.97 -9.42
C GLY A 28 0.10 -11.28 -9.51
N ILE A 29 -0.76 -10.28 -9.28
CA ILE A 29 -2.22 -10.44 -9.36
C ILE A 29 -2.59 -10.57 -10.84
N SER A 30 -3.29 -11.64 -11.18
CA SER A 30 -3.77 -11.86 -12.54
C SER A 30 -4.82 -10.82 -12.94
N GLU A 31 -4.98 -10.61 -14.25
CA GLU A 31 -5.99 -9.69 -14.79
C GLU A 31 -7.42 -10.04 -14.30
N GLN A 32 -7.71 -11.35 -14.15
CA GLN A 32 -8.96 -11.85 -13.59
C GLN A 32 -9.13 -11.49 -12.12
N GLU A 33 -8.12 -11.76 -11.27
CA GLU A 33 -8.17 -11.41 -9.84
C GLU A 33 -8.35 -9.90 -9.68
N TYR A 34 -7.57 -9.11 -10.41
CA TYR A 34 -7.65 -7.65 -10.41
C TYR A 34 -9.04 -7.15 -10.82
N ALA A 35 -9.63 -7.73 -11.88
CA ALA A 35 -10.98 -7.41 -12.31
C ALA A 35 -12.05 -7.76 -11.25
N GLU A 36 -11.86 -8.83 -10.47
CA GLU A 36 -12.75 -9.18 -9.36
C GLU A 36 -12.64 -8.17 -8.20
N VAL A 37 -11.42 -7.74 -7.82
CA VAL A 37 -11.22 -6.76 -6.72
C VAL A 37 -11.83 -5.39 -7.06
N MET A 38 -11.90 -5.06 -8.36
CA MET A 38 -12.44 -3.79 -8.85
C MET A 38 -13.97 -3.76 -9.00
N LYS A 39 -14.68 -4.88 -8.78
CA LYS A 39 -16.15 -4.89 -8.82
C LYS A 39 -16.73 -4.17 -7.61
N LYS A 40 -17.86 -3.47 -7.79
CA LYS A 40 -18.60 -2.83 -6.69
C LYS A 40 -19.08 -3.83 -5.63
N GLU A 41 -19.39 -5.05 -6.05
CA GLU A 41 -19.71 -6.20 -5.20
C GLU A 41 -18.46 -7.03 -4.89
N ASN A 42 -17.32 -6.36 -4.68
CA ASN A 42 -16.04 -7.01 -4.41
C ASN A 42 -16.21 -8.06 -3.29
N LYS A 43 -15.98 -9.33 -3.63
CA LYS A 43 -16.07 -10.47 -2.71
C LYS A 43 -14.89 -10.55 -1.74
N TYR A 44 -13.84 -9.76 -2.00
CA TYR A 44 -12.70 -9.50 -1.14
C TYR A 44 -12.90 -8.14 -0.48
N PRO A 45 -13.80 -8.00 0.52
CA PRO A 45 -13.87 -6.76 1.26
C PRO A 45 -12.45 -6.40 1.70
N ILE A 46 -12.02 -5.16 1.44
CA ILE A 46 -10.96 -4.56 2.23
C ILE A 46 -11.59 -4.43 3.61
N ASP A 47 -11.58 -5.53 4.36
CA ASP A 47 -12.08 -5.58 5.72
C ASP A 47 -11.37 -4.44 6.43
N PRO A 48 -12.06 -3.38 6.89
CA PRO A 48 -11.40 -2.31 7.63
C PRO A 48 -10.76 -3.02 8.81
N ALA A 49 -9.43 -3.12 8.80
CA ALA A 49 -8.77 -4.10 9.65
C ALA A 49 -9.25 -3.90 11.08
N SER A 50 -9.92 -4.92 11.60
CA SER A 50 -10.80 -4.82 12.77
C SER A 50 -10.05 -4.38 14.03
N SER A 51 -8.71 -4.45 14.00
CA SER A 51 -7.80 -3.95 15.01
C SER A 51 -6.64 -3.13 14.42
N ALA A 52 -5.99 -2.32 15.26
CA ALA A 52 -4.76 -1.61 14.89
C ALA A 52 -3.65 -2.56 14.44
N GLN A 53 -3.56 -3.74 15.07
CA GLN A 53 -2.60 -4.79 14.72
C GLN A 53 -2.82 -5.29 13.29
N ALA A 54 -4.06 -5.59 12.92
CA ALA A 54 -4.39 -6.05 11.56
C ALA A 54 -4.10 -4.97 10.51
N ARG A 55 -4.27 -3.67 10.84
CA ARG A 55 -3.89 -2.57 9.93
C ARG A 55 -2.38 -2.50 9.74
N LEU A 56 -1.63 -2.73 10.82
CA LEU A 56 -0.17 -2.73 10.77
C LEU A 56 0.36 -3.92 9.96
N GLU A 57 -0.20 -5.11 10.14
CA GLU A 57 0.18 -6.32 9.38
C GLU A 57 -0.05 -6.14 7.88
N ARG A 58 -1.21 -5.60 7.48
CA ARG A 58 -1.48 -5.30 6.05
C ARG A 58 -0.52 -4.30 5.46
N LEU A 59 -0.18 -3.25 6.21
CA LEU A 59 0.78 -2.26 5.75
C LEU A 59 2.20 -2.86 5.67
N TYR A 60 2.58 -3.71 6.62
CA TYR A 60 3.85 -4.46 6.56
C TYR A 60 3.93 -5.40 5.35
N ASP A 61 2.85 -6.12 5.06
CA ASP A 61 2.76 -6.95 3.86
C ASP A 61 2.97 -6.12 2.59
N LEU A 62 2.30 -4.96 2.51
CA LEU A 62 2.49 -4.04 1.39
C LEU A 62 3.96 -3.60 1.26
N PHE A 63 4.60 -3.24 2.37
CA PHE A 63 6.01 -2.82 2.38
C PHE A 63 6.94 -3.91 1.84
N LYS A 64 6.75 -5.18 2.20
CA LYS A 64 7.55 -6.30 1.65
C LYS A 64 7.49 -6.38 0.13
N ILE A 65 6.34 -6.06 -0.47
CA ILE A 65 6.15 -6.09 -1.92
C ILE A 65 6.77 -4.85 -2.57
N VAL A 66 6.50 -3.66 -2.00
CA VAL A 66 7.01 -2.40 -2.56
C VAL A 66 8.54 -2.40 -2.53
N PHE A 67 9.14 -2.81 -1.42
CA PHE A 67 10.60 -2.90 -1.21
C PHE A 67 11.25 -4.18 -1.75
N ALA A 68 10.57 -4.97 -2.58
CA ALA A 68 11.17 -6.18 -3.16
C ALA A 68 12.45 -5.88 -3.99
N ASP A 69 12.56 -4.66 -4.51
CA ASP A 69 13.73 -4.12 -5.24
C ASP A 69 14.64 -3.24 -4.35
N HIS A 70 14.45 -3.29 -3.02
CA HIS A 70 15.20 -2.55 -2.00
C HIS A 70 15.06 -1.02 -2.03
N ASN A 71 14.09 -0.45 -2.75
CA ASN A 71 13.82 0.98 -2.71
C ASN A 71 12.30 1.26 -2.73
N ILE A 72 11.95 2.51 -2.47
CA ILE A 72 10.62 3.06 -2.72
C ILE A 72 10.79 4.42 -3.39
N ASP A 73 10.16 4.63 -4.54
CA ASP A 73 10.16 5.94 -5.20
C ASP A 73 9.07 6.87 -4.64
N GLU A 74 9.09 8.15 -5.04
CA GLU A 74 8.12 9.15 -4.56
C GLU A 74 6.69 8.79 -4.97
N GLU A 75 6.51 8.23 -6.16
CA GLU A 75 5.20 7.83 -6.66
C GLU A 75 4.66 6.71 -5.79
N GLU A 76 5.45 5.66 -5.53
CA GLU A 76 5.15 4.52 -4.67
C GLU A 76 4.87 4.92 -3.23
N ALA A 77 5.67 5.83 -2.67
CA ALA A 77 5.46 6.36 -1.32
C ALA A 77 4.09 7.07 -1.20
N ALA A 78 3.68 7.83 -2.22
CA ALA A 78 2.35 8.44 -2.26
C ALA A 78 1.22 7.39 -2.29
N LEU A 79 1.47 6.19 -2.82
CA LEU A 79 0.46 5.13 -2.94
C LEU A 79 0.31 4.39 -1.62
N VAL A 80 1.44 4.09 -1.00
CA VAL A 80 1.47 3.53 0.35
C VAL A 80 0.78 4.49 1.32
N LEU A 81 0.95 5.81 1.15
CA LEU A 81 0.23 6.83 1.93
C LEU A 81 -1.28 6.75 1.74
N LYS A 82 -1.77 6.73 0.48
CA LYS A 82 -3.20 6.58 0.19
C LYS A 82 -3.76 5.28 0.76
N TYR A 83 -3.01 4.18 0.64
CA TYR A 83 -3.41 2.89 1.18
C TYR A 83 -3.49 2.91 2.71
N ALA A 84 -2.51 3.47 3.40
CA ALA A 84 -2.51 3.61 4.86
C ALA A 84 -3.71 4.47 5.33
N ILE A 85 -4.03 5.57 4.64
CA ILE A 85 -5.23 6.36 4.92
C ILE A 85 -6.49 5.50 4.72
N GLY A 86 -6.57 4.72 3.63
CA GLY A 86 -7.67 3.79 3.35
C GLY A 86 -7.81 2.68 4.40
N LEU A 87 -6.72 2.27 5.05
CA LEU A 87 -6.75 1.35 6.19
C LEU A 87 -7.30 2.00 7.46
N GLY A 88 -7.38 3.33 7.55
CA GLY A 88 -7.90 4.07 8.70
C GLY A 88 -6.84 4.79 9.53
N TYR A 89 -5.63 4.99 9.02
CA TYR A 89 -4.65 5.87 9.66
C TYR A 89 -4.95 7.35 9.34
N SER A 90 -4.63 8.24 10.28
CA SER A 90 -4.55 9.67 9.95
C SER A 90 -3.38 9.91 8.98
N GLU A 91 -3.44 10.98 8.17
CA GLU A 91 -2.35 11.31 7.25
C GLU A 91 -1.01 11.48 7.97
N SER A 92 -1.00 12.18 9.11
CA SER A 92 0.20 12.34 9.96
C SER A 92 0.76 10.99 10.42
N ASP A 93 -0.10 10.09 10.89
CA ASP A 93 0.36 8.80 11.39
C ASP A 93 0.84 7.90 10.26
N ALA A 94 0.16 7.92 9.12
CA ALA A 94 0.59 7.22 7.92
C ALA A 94 1.97 7.69 7.44
N GLN A 95 2.21 9.00 7.35
CA GLN A 95 3.53 9.55 6.99
C GLN A 95 4.63 9.10 7.96
N LYS A 96 4.37 9.15 9.27
CA LYS A 96 5.31 8.66 10.30
C LYS A 96 5.60 7.18 10.15
N LEU A 97 4.56 6.36 9.93
CA LEU A 97 4.70 4.92 9.77
C LEU A 97 5.52 4.60 8.51
N ILE A 98 5.21 5.24 7.40
CA ILE A 98 5.90 5.03 6.12
C ILE A 98 7.38 5.39 6.21
N LYS A 99 7.69 6.51 6.87
CA LYS A 99 9.08 6.91 7.12
C LYS A 99 9.84 5.84 7.92
N ARG A 100 9.27 5.41 9.06
CA ARG A 100 9.89 4.39 9.91
C ARG A 100 10.04 3.05 9.19
N SER A 101 9.00 2.62 8.48
CA SER A 101 9.06 1.39 7.68
C SER A 101 10.12 1.48 6.58
N THR A 102 10.28 2.64 5.93
CA THR A 102 11.34 2.85 4.94
C THR A 102 12.73 2.76 5.57
N GLU A 103 12.95 3.36 6.74
CA GLU A 103 14.22 3.27 7.49
C GLU A 103 14.55 1.80 7.83
N ILE A 104 13.56 1.04 8.33
CA ILE A 104 13.69 -0.39 8.63
C ILE A 104 14.03 -1.21 7.38
N PHE A 105 13.29 -1.05 6.29
CA PHE A 105 13.47 -1.86 5.07
C PHE A 105 14.74 -1.49 4.28
N THR A 106 15.26 -0.27 4.43
CA THR A 106 16.55 0.15 3.86
C THR A 106 17.75 -0.20 4.73
N GLY A 107 17.53 -0.79 5.92
CA GLY A 107 18.59 -1.09 6.89
C GLY A 107 19.26 0.16 7.45
N ARG A 108 18.62 1.34 7.34
CA ARG A 108 19.10 2.59 7.94
C ARG A 108 18.69 2.60 9.39
N PHE A 109 19.54 2.04 10.25
CA PHE A 109 19.40 2.15 11.69
C PHE A 109 20.26 3.29 12.22
N SER A 110 19.67 4.16 13.04
CA SER A 110 20.44 5.11 13.83
C SER A 110 21.28 4.38 14.88
N PHE A 111 22.35 5.04 15.36
CA PHE A 111 23.12 4.50 16.48
C PHE A 111 22.26 4.31 17.73
N GLU A 112 21.30 5.21 17.98
CA GLU A 112 20.34 5.13 19.09
C GLU A 112 19.46 3.87 19.01
N GLU A 113 18.96 3.54 17.82
CA GLU A 113 18.20 2.29 17.60
C GLU A 113 19.10 1.06 17.80
N TYR A 114 20.35 1.11 17.36
CA TYR A 114 21.31 0.03 17.59
C TYR A 114 21.64 -0.17 19.07
N GLN A 115 21.67 0.91 19.87
CA GLN A 115 21.89 0.83 21.31
C GLN A 115 20.75 0.12 22.06
N SER A 116 19.53 0.11 21.52
CA SER A 116 18.40 -0.59 22.15
C SER A 116 18.52 -2.13 22.14
N LEU A 117 19.53 -2.68 21.47
CA LEU A 117 19.85 -4.12 21.45
C LEU A 117 20.66 -4.59 22.67
N LEU A 118 21.22 -3.67 23.46
CA LEU A 118 21.95 -3.94 24.70
C LEU A 118 21.00 -3.94 25.91
#